data_AF-A0AAQ1G7L8-F1
#
_entry.id   AF-A0AAQ1G7L8-F1
#
_cell.length_a   1.000
_cell.length_b   1.000
_cell.length_c   1.000
_cell.angle_alpha   90.00
_cell.angle_beta   90.00
_cell.angle_gamma   90.00
#
_symmetry.space_group_name_H-M   'P 1'
#
loop_
_entity.id
_entity.type
_entity.pdbx_description
1 polymer ?
#
loop_
_entity_poly.entity_id
_entity_poly.type
_entity_poly.pdbx_seq_one_letter_code
_entity_poly.pdbx_strand_id
1 'polypeptide(L)'
;MTVAMKVQTQRGVALVIALLVLLMVSVLGLSAMRASVFSAKVATGVQSDVMTFEAAENAVTSTYDALTALDNEQLYAAVDGKPAEYCMKSSGIAEGACGTTDAMDVRGLLKSGSFSYLDGFSPIAGSQVSSTGGAGIFVDYRINMLGESEMATYRIENHHLQETLKRGIKPGAEIN
;
A
#
# COMPACT_ATOMS: atom_id res chain seq x y z
N MET A 1 -26.78 55.89 -59.98
CA MET A 1 -26.58 54.56 -60.59
C MET A 1 -26.48 53.56 -59.46
N THR A 2 -27.60 52.94 -59.11
CA THR A 2 -27.74 52.03 -57.96
C THR A 2 -27.36 50.61 -58.39
N VAL A 3 -26.32 50.05 -57.78
CA VAL A 3 -25.92 48.66 -58.01
C VAL A 3 -26.85 47.76 -57.20
N ALA A 4 -27.72 47.01 -57.88
CA ALA A 4 -28.58 46.02 -57.27
C ALA A 4 -27.76 44.78 -56.86
N MET A 5 -27.65 44.54 -55.55
CA MET A 5 -26.99 43.36 -54.99
C MET A 5 -27.93 42.16 -55.10
N LYS A 6 -27.66 41.27 -56.06
CA LYS A 6 -28.45 40.06 -56.31
C LYS A 6 -28.14 39.00 -55.24
N VAL A 7 -28.97 38.95 -54.19
CA VAL A 7 -28.91 37.87 -53.19
C VAL A 7 -29.47 36.60 -53.81
N GLN A 8 -28.59 35.66 -54.16
CA GLN A 8 -28.98 34.33 -54.64
C GLN A 8 -29.44 33.43 -53.49
N THR A 9 -30.59 32.78 -53.68
CA THR A 9 -31.24 31.85 -52.75
C THR A 9 -30.59 30.47 -52.77
N GLN A 10 -29.36 30.33 -52.25
CA GLN A 10 -28.72 29.03 -51.96
C GLN A 10 -28.83 28.67 -50.48
N ARG A 11 -30.06 28.57 -49.95
CA ARG A 11 -30.28 28.31 -48.51
C ARG A 11 -30.15 26.83 -48.11
N GLY A 12 -30.33 25.88 -49.03
CA GLY A 12 -30.27 24.44 -48.73
C GLY A 12 -28.85 23.89 -48.60
N VAL A 13 -27.96 24.24 -49.53
CA VAL A 13 -26.59 23.68 -49.60
C VAL A 13 -25.72 24.16 -48.43
N ALA A 14 -25.88 25.41 -48.00
CA ALA A 14 -25.16 25.94 -46.84
C ALA A 14 -25.48 25.18 -45.55
N LEU A 15 -26.74 24.76 -45.37
CA LEU A 15 -27.16 24.00 -44.19
C LEU A 15 -26.57 22.58 -44.18
N VAL A 16 -26.48 21.94 -45.35
CA VAL A 16 -25.83 20.63 -45.50
C VAL A 16 -24.34 20.71 -45.18
N ILE A 17 -23.64 21.73 -45.70
CA ILE A 17 -22.22 21.93 -45.42
C ILE A 17 -21.99 22.20 -43.93
N ALA A 18 -22.81 23.06 -43.31
CA ALA A 18 -22.72 23.32 -41.87
C ALA A 18 -22.92 22.05 -41.04
N LEU A 19 -23.85 21.18 -41.45
CA LEU A 19 -24.12 19.91 -40.78
C LEU A 19 -22.96 18.91 -40.96
N LEU A 20 -22.34 18.86 -42.13
CA LEU A 20 -21.13 18.06 -42.36
C LEU A 20 -19.95 18.53 -41.51
N VAL A 21 -19.73 19.84 -41.41
CA VAL A 21 -18.67 20.39 -40.55
C VAL A 21 -18.95 20.10 -39.08
N LEU A 22 -20.19 20.31 -38.61
CA LEU A 22 -20.60 19.96 -37.24
C LEU A 22 -20.40 18.48 -36.94
N LEU A 23 -20.74 17.59 -37.88
CA LEU A 23 -20.53 16.16 -37.74
C LEU A 23 -19.04 15.85 -37.59
N MET A 24 -18.18 16.40 -38.44
CA MET A 24 -16.73 16.18 -38.37
C MET A 24 -16.16 16.66 -37.03
N VAL A 25 -16.53 17.86 -36.57
CA VAL A 25 -16.09 18.40 -35.27
C VAL A 25 -16.60 17.54 -34.11
N SER A 26 -17.83 17.03 -34.19
CA SER A 26 -18.40 16.15 -33.15
C SER A 26 -17.64 14.82 -33.05
N VAL A 27 -17.26 14.23 -34.18
CA VAL A 27 -16.49 12.97 -34.22
C VAL A 27 -15.09 13.18 -33.64
N LEU A 28 -14.43 14.29 -33.97
CA LEU A 28 -13.13 14.65 -33.40
C LEU A 28 -13.24 14.89 -31.89
N GLY A 29 -14.27 15.62 -31.45
CA GLY A 29 -14.54 15.88 -30.03
C GLY A 29 -14.81 14.59 -29.24
N LEU A 30 -15.61 13.67 -29.79
CA LEU A 30 -15.90 12.39 -29.15
C LEU A 30 -14.65 11.50 -29.03
N SER A 31 -13.79 11.52 -30.05
CA SER A 31 -12.54 10.76 -30.06
C SER A 31 -11.58 11.27 -28.97
N ALA A 32 -11.44 12.59 -28.85
CA ALA A 32 -10.66 13.21 -27.78
C ALA A 32 -11.21 12.89 -26.39
N MET A 33 -12.53 12.90 -26.20
CA MET A 33 -13.17 12.60 -24.93
C MET A 33 -12.95 11.13 -24.50
N ARG A 34 -13.05 10.18 -25.44
CA ARG A 34 -12.77 8.76 -25.15
C ARG A 34 -11.32 8.54 -24.68
N ALA A 35 -10.36 9.18 -25.35
CA ALA A 35 -8.96 9.11 -24.94
C ALA A 35 -8.74 9.71 -23.55
N SER A 36 -9.37 10.84 -23.24
CA SER A 36 -9.29 11.48 -21.93
C SER A 36 -9.84 10.60 -20.79
N VAL A 37 -11.00 9.94 -21.00
CA VAL A 37 -11.57 9.01 -20.02
C VAL A 37 -10.68 7.80 -19.79
N PHE A 38 -10.05 7.27 -20.85
CA PHE A 38 -9.11 6.17 -20.71
C PHE A 38 -7.90 6.58 -19.85
N SER A 39 -7.27 7.71 -20.15
CA SER A 39 -6.15 8.22 -19.36
C SER A 39 -6.54 8.48 -17.90
N ALA A 40 -7.74 9.00 -17.65
CA ALA A 40 -8.25 9.20 -16.29
C ALA A 40 -8.40 7.87 -15.53
N LYS A 41 -8.93 6.81 -16.17
CA LYS A 41 -9.04 5.49 -15.55
C LYS A 41 -7.68 4.89 -15.20
N VAL A 42 -6.70 5.01 -16.10
CA VAL A 42 -5.34 4.55 -15.84
C VAL A 42 -4.72 5.31 -14.67
N ALA A 43 -4.86 6.64 -14.65
CA ALA A 43 -4.36 7.47 -13.55
C ALA A 43 -4.99 7.08 -12.21
N THR A 44 -6.30 6.84 -12.17
CA THR A 44 -6.97 6.39 -10.94
C THR A 44 -6.51 5.00 -10.50
N GLY A 45 -6.24 4.08 -11.44
CA GLY A 45 -5.72 2.76 -11.10
C GLY A 45 -4.35 2.82 -10.47
N VAL A 46 -3.43 3.60 -11.06
CA VAL A 46 -2.09 3.83 -10.49
C VAL A 46 -2.17 4.52 -9.13
N GLN A 47 -3.07 5.49 -8.98
CA GLN A 47 -3.27 6.14 -7.69
C GLN A 47 -3.76 5.17 -6.60
N SER A 48 -4.72 4.29 -6.93
CA SER A 48 -5.20 3.26 -6.01
C SER A 48 -4.11 2.26 -5.63
N ASP A 49 -3.25 1.90 -6.59
CA ASP A 49 -2.10 1.00 -6.35
C ASP A 49 -1.08 1.64 -5.39
N VAL A 50 -0.70 2.89 -5.61
CA VAL A 50 0.19 3.65 -4.70
C VAL A 50 -0.42 3.77 -3.31
N MET A 51 -1.74 4.01 -3.22
CA MET A 51 -2.42 4.11 -1.92
C MET A 51 -2.38 2.77 -1.16
N THR A 52 -2.55 1.63 -1.85
CA THR A 52 -2.41 0.32 -1.21
C THR A 52 -0.96 0.05 -0.79
N PHE A 53 0.01 0.35 -1.65
CA PHE A 53 1.43 0.24 -1.32
C PHE A 53 1.79 1.01 -0.04
N GLU A 54 1.43 2.29 0.03
CA GLU A 54 1.70 3.14 1.19
C GLU A 54 1.01 2.61 2.45
N ALA A 55 -0.17 2.03 2.30
CA ALA A 55 -0.90 1.41 3.40
C ALA A 55 -0.18 0.18 3.97
N ALA A 56 0.35 -0.69 3.10
CA ALA A 56 1.14 -1.86 3.53
C ALA A 56 2.44 -1.40 4.21
N GLU A 57 3.12 -0.41 3.65
CA GLU A 57 4.37 0.13 4.19
C GLU A 57 4.17 0.79 5.57
N ASN A 58 3.05 1.49 5.76
CA ASN A 58 2.72 2.07 7.05
C ASN A 58 2.44 0.98 8.10
N ALA A 59 1.85 -0.15 7.72
CA ALA A 59 1.66 -1.28 8.63
C ALA A 59 3.00 -1.92 9.02
N VAL A 60 3.93 -2.08 8.07
CA VAL A 60 5.30 -2.55 8.34
C VAL A 60 6.03 -1.59 9.28
N THR A 61 5.95 -0.29 9.01
CA THR A 61 6.60 0.75 9.83
C THR A 61 6.04 0.74 11.25
N SER A 62 4.73 0.66 11.41
CA SER A 62 4.11 0.60 12.74
C SER A 62 4.49 -0.68 13.49
N THR A 63 4.67 -1.80 12.80
CA THR A 63 5.21 -3.02 13.44
C THR A 63 6.66 -2.88 13.81
N TYR A 64 7.47 -2.28 12.94
CA TYR A 64 8.86 -2.01 13.25
C TYR A 64 9.00 -1.12 14.50
N ASP A 65 8.16 -0.09 14.63
CA ASP A 65 8.12 0.77 15.82
C ASP A 65 7.69 -0.02 17.07
N ALA A 66 6.69 -0.89 16.96
CA ALA A 66 6.30 -1.78 18.06
C ALA A 66 7.42 -2.75 18.45
N LEU A 67 8.11 -3.33 17.45
CA LEU A 67 9.22 -4.23 17.65
C LEU A 67 10.41 -3.53 18.28
N THR A 68 10.75 -2.30 17.87
CA THR A 68 11.88 -1.55 18.42
C THR A 68 11.62 -1.08 19.85
N ALA A 69 10.36 -0.81 20.22
CA ALA A 69 9.97 -0.45 21.58
C ALA A 69 10.10 -1.59 22.61
N LEU A 70 10.17 -2.86 22.18
CA LEU A 70 10.36 -4.00 23.08
C LEU A 70 11.76 -4.05 23.68
N ASP A 71 11.86 -4.36 24.97
CA ASP A 71 13.15 -4.62 25.62
C ASP A 71 13.76 -5.96 25.17
N ASN A 72 15.08 -6.10 25.31
CA ASN A 72 15.84 -7.27 24.85
C ASN A 72 15.34 -8.61 25.43
N GLU A 73 14.78 -8.58 26.63
CA GLU A 73 14.28 -9.77 27.35
C GLU A 73 12.85 -10.13 26.92
N GLN A 74 12.05 -9.12 26.53
CA GLN A 74 10.71 -9.29 25.99
C GLN A 74 10.73 -9.66 24.51
N LEU A 75 11.77 -9.25 23.78
CA LEU A 75 11.94 -9.55 22.37
C LEU A 75 11.94 -11.06 22.10
N TYR A 76 12.61 -11.83 22.96
CA TYR A 76 12.63 -13.29 22.82
C TYR A 76 11.22 -13.88 22.95
N ALA A 77 10.51 -13.52 24.02
CA ALA A 77 9.16 -14.03 24.27
C ALA A 77 8.12 -13.56 23.23
N ALA A 78 8.31 -12.38 22.64
CA ALA A 78 7.43 -11.83 21.62
C ALA A 78 7.64 -12.45 20.24
N VAL A 79 8.84 -12.97 19.97
CA VAL A 79 9.27 -13.42 18.65
C VAL A 79 9.44 -14.96 18.61
N ASP A 80 9.52 -15.62 19.76
CA ASP A 80 9.61 -17.07 19.89
C ASP A 80 8.25 -17.75 19.64
N GLY A 81 8.16 -18.46 18.51
CA GLY A 81 7.05 -19.35 18.18
C GLY A 81 5.69 -18.69 17.94
N LYS A 82 5.58 -17.35 18.05
CA LYS A 82 4.35 -16.60 17.82
C LYS A 82 4.61 -15.48 16.82
N PRO A 83 3.91 -15.46 15.68
CA PRO A 83 3.96 -14.28 14.83
C PRO A 83 3.22 -13.12 15.49
N ALA A 84 3.81 -11.94 15.47
CA ALA A 84 3.13 -10.72 15.91
C ALA A 84 2.39 -10.13 14.71
N GLU A 85 1.06 -10.16 14.80
CA GLU A 85 0.15 -9.65 13.79
C GLU A 85 -0.52 -8.38 14.30
N TYR A 86 -0.64 -7.39 13.42
CA TYR A 86 -1.23 -6.11 13.74
C TYR A 86 -2.15 -5.67 12.61
N CYS A 87 -3.27 -5.07 12.98
CA CYS A 87 -4.21 -4.48 12.06
C CYS A 87 -4.19 -2.95 12.16
N MET A 88 -4.15 -2.29 11.01
CA MET A 88 -4.25 -0.84 10.93
C MET A 88 -5.73 -0.43 10.86
N LYS A 89 -6.20 0.20 11.93
CA LYS A 89 -7.55 0.80 11.99
C LYS A 89 -7.44 2.31 11.84
N SER A 90 -8.55 2.97 11.49
CA SER A 90 -8.64 4.43 11.51
C SER A 90 -8.31 5.06 12.88
N SER A 91 -8.46 4.30 13.98
CA SER A 91 -8.11 4.74 15.34
C SER A 91 -6.65 4.51 15.73
N GLY A 92 -5.85 3.90 14.86
CA GLY A 92 -4.47 3.48 15.13
C GLY A 92 -4.27 1.97 14.97
N ILE A 93 -3.15 1.49 15.47
CA ILE A 93 -2.77 0.07 15.41
C ILE A 93 -3.53 -0.75 16.46
N ALA A 94 -3.99 -1.93 16.08
CA ALA A 94 -4.56 -2.92 16.98
C ALA A 94 -3.82 -4.25 16.83
N GLU A 95 -3.63 -4.96 17.94
CA GLU A 95 -3.04 -6.31 17.91
C GLU A 95 -4.02 -7.34 17.32
N GLY A 96 -3.50 -8.24 16.50
CA GLY A 96 -4.22 -9.32 15.83
C GLY A 96 -4.63 -9.03 14.38
N ALA A 97 -5.16 -10.07 13.73
CA ALA A 97 -5.64 -10.03 12.35
C ALA A 97 -6.71 -8.97 12.12
N CYS A 98 -6.70 -8.38 10.91
CA CYS A 98 -7.77 -7.48 10.50
C CYS A 98 -9.09 -8.22 10.30
N GLY A 99 -10.14 -7.74 10.97
CA GLY A 99 -11.50 -8.22 10.77
C GLY A 99 -12.11 -7.77 9.44
N THR A 100 -13.33 -8.22 9.17
CA THR A 100 -14.06 -7.84 7.94
C THR A 100 -14.44 -6.37 7.90
N THR A 101 -14.63 -5.74 9.06
CA THR A 101 -15.04 -4.33 9.23
C THR A 101 -13.87 -3.41 9.56
N ASP A 102 -12.69 -3.96 9.79
CA ASP A 102 -11.51 -3.16 10.11
C ASP A 102 -10.96 -2.56 8.83
N ALA A 103 -10.77 -1.25 8.86
CA ALA A 103 -10.23 -0.48 7.76
C ALA A 103 -9.32 0.62 8.31
N MET A 104 -8.24 0.87 7.59
CA MET A 104 -7.27 1.92 7.88
C MET A 104 -7.85 3.31 7.64
N ASP A 105 -8.76 3.42 6.68
CA ASP A 105 -9.40 4.67 6.27
C ASP A 105 -10.83 4.79 6.85
N VAL A 106 -11.23 6.02 7.18
CA VAL A 106 -12.59 6.37 7.65
C VAL A 106 -13.68 5.99 6.64
N ARG A 107 -13.33 5.89 5.35
CA ARG A 107 -14.25 5.48 4.28
C ARG A 107 -14.50 3.97 4.23
N GLY A 108 -13.73 3.16 4.98
CA GLY A 108 -13.90 1.71 5.00
C GLY A 108 -13.42 0.98 3.74
N LEU A 109 -12.60 1.63 2.90
CA LEU A 109 -12.23 1.12 1.58
C LEU A 109 -10.89 0.38 1.53
N LEU A 110 -9.99 0.71 2.46
CA LEU A 110 -8.61 0.24 2.48
C LEU A 110 -8.38 -0.54 3.76
N LYS A 111 -8.03 -1.81 3.61
CA LYS A 111 -7.56 -2.66 4.70
C LYS A 111 -6.05 -2.71 4.65
N SER A 112 -5.44 -2.71 5.82
CA SER A 112 -4.00 -2.79 5.95
C SER A 112 -3.65 -3.50 7.25
N GLY A 113 -2.76 -4.47 7.15
CA GLY A 113 -2.28 -5.26 8.27
C GLY A 113 -0.81 -5.59 8.09
N SER A 114 -0.21 -6.09 9.15
CA SER A 114 1.18 -6.52 9.13
C SER A 114 1.37 -7.75 9.99
N PHE A 115 2.27 -8.60 9.54
CA PHE A 115 2.57 -9.89 10.12
C PHE A 115 4.08 -10.01 10.26
N SER A 116 4.57 -10.31 11.45
CA SER A 116 5.99 -10.45 11.70
C SER A 116 6.33 -11.79 12.34
N TYR A 117 7.44 -12.39 11.94
CA TYR A 117 7.88 -13.70 12.43
C TYR A 117 9.40 -13.80 12.47
N LEU A 118 9.92 -14.66 13.35
CA LEU A 118 11.34 -14.93 13.45
C LEU A 118 11.83 -15.79 12.29
N ASP A 119 12.84 -15.32 11.58
CA ASP A 119 13.55 -16.05 10.52
C ASP A 119 14.98 -16.39 10.97
N GLY A 120 15.10 -16.86 12.21
CA GLY A 120 16.35 -17.33 12.80
C GLY A 120 17.18 -16.25 13.51
N PHE A 121 18.36 -16.65 13.96
CA PHE A 121 19.27 -15.81 14.72
C PHE A 121 20.72 -16.10 14.32
N SER A 122 21.57 -15.08 14.38
CA SER A 122 23.02 -15.23 14.19
C SER A 122 23.74 -14.78 15.46
N PRO A 123 24.67 -15.59 16.01
CA PRO A 123 25.51 -15.15 17.12
C PRO A 123 26.43 -14.03 16.65
N ILE A 124 26.64 -13.03 17.51
CA ILE A 124 27.58 -11.95 17.23
C ILE A 124 28.98 -12.47 17.54
N ALA A 125 29.91 -12.30 16.59
CA ALA A 125 31.31 -12.69 16.76
C ALA A 125 31.93 -11.96 17.96
N GLY A 126 32.43 -12.72 18.94
CA GLY A 126 33.00 -12.19 20.19
C GLY A 126 32.00 -11.89 21.30
N SER A 127 30.73 -12.27 21.14
CA SER A 127 29.74 -12.16 22.23
C SER A 127 30.16 -13.00 23.45
N GLN A 128 30.16 -12.38 24.63
CA GLN A 128 30.43 -13.05 25.89
C GLN A 128 29.11 -13.66 26.42
N VAL A 129 29.19 -14.87 26.95
CA VAL A 129 28.08 -15.47 27.71
C VAL A 129 27.91 -14.64 28.98
N SER A 130 26.77 -13.97 29.14
CA SER A 130 26.50 -13.18 30.34
C SER A 130 26.31 -14.15 31.52
N SER A 131 27.28 -14.20 32.45
CA SER A 131 27.27 -15.09 33.61
C SER A 131 26.46 -14.56 34.79
N THR A 132 25.99 -13.31 34.74
CA THR A 132 25.13 -12.68 35.75
C THR A 132 23.71 -12.58 35.22
N GLY A 133 22.79 -13.41 35.76
CA GLY A 133 21.36 -13.35 35.43
C GLY A 133 20.82 -14.43 34.48
N GLY A 134 21.49 -15.58 34.33
CA GLY A 134 20.98 -16.71 33.55
C GLY A 134 21.61 -16.87 32.16
N ALA A 135 22.93 -17.05 32.11
CA ALA A 135 23.71 -17.62 31.00
C ALA A 135 23.21 -17.31 29.57
N GLY A 136 22.96 -16.04 29.21
CA GLY A 136 22.48 -15.67 27.88
C GLY A 136 23.62 -15.35 26.89
N ILE A 137 23.38 -15.57 25.59
CA ILE A 137 24.29 -15.14 24.51
C ILE A 137 23.61 -13.99 23.75
N PHE A 138 24.39 -12.97 23.39
CA PHE A 138 23.91 -11.90 22.50
C PHE A 138 23.84 -12.40 21.06
N VAL A 139 22.66 -12.33 20.48
CA VAL A 139 22.38 -12.74 19.10
C VAL A 139 21.69 -11.60 18.36
N ASP A 140 21.92 -11.53 17.05
CA ASP A 140 21.12 -10.70 16.16
C ASP A 140 19.96 -11.58 15.65
N TYR A 141 18.74 -11.24 16.05
CA TYR A 141 17.52 -11.87 15.57
C TYR A 141 17.15 -11.29 14.20
N ARG A 142 16.87 -12.18 13.26
CA ARG A 142 16.36 -11.83 11.95
C ARG A 142 14.84 -11.97 11.96
N ILE A 143 14.14 -10.86 11.77
CA ILE A 143 12.69 -10.81 11.86
C ILE A 143 12.17 -10.37 10.50
N ASN A 144 11.33 -11.21 9.90
CA ASN A 144 10.65 -10.88 8.66
C ASN A 144 9.32 -10.23 9.01
N MET A 145 9.04 -9.08 8.40
CA MET A 145 7.81 -8.32 8.52
C MET A 145 7.15 -8.27 7.15
N LEU A 146 5.90 -8.73 7.06
CA LEU A 146 5.07 -8.70 5.87
C LEU A 146 3.94 -7.70 6.11
N GLY A 147 3.92 -6.61 5.37
CA GLY A 147 2.77 -5.71 5.27
C GLY A 147 1.83 -6.19 4.18
N GLU A 148 0.53 -6.18 4.47
CA GLU A 148 -0.52 -6.52 3.53
C GLU A 148 -1.49 -5.36 3.44
N SER A 149 -1.98 -5.11 2.23
CA SER A 149 -3.01 -4.11 2.00
C SER A 149 -3.97 -4.57 0.93
N GLU A 150 -5.24 -4.23 1.11
CA GLU A 150 -6.29 -4.63 0.19
C GLU A 150 -7.26 -3.47 -0.02
N MET A 151 -7.60 -3.22 -1.28
CA MET A 151 -8.67 -2.32 -1.68
C MET A 151 -9.72 -3.08 -2.51
N ALA A 152 -10.72 -3.64 -1.82
CA ALA A 152 -11.74 -4.52 -2.41
C ALA A 152 -12.50 -3.87 -3.59
N THR A 153 -12.73 -2.56 -3.55
CA THR A 153 -13.43 -1.80 -4.62
C THR A 153 -12.72 -1.89 -5.97
N TYR A 154 -11.38 -1.88 -5.97
CA TYR A 154 -10.56 -1.93 -7.17
C TYR A 154 -9.90 -3.29 -7.40
N ARG A 155 -10.09 -4.25 -6.48
CA ARG A 155 -9.47 -5.58 -6.49
C ARG A 155 -7.94 -5.50 -6.59
N ILE A 156 -7.36 -4.56 -5.84
CA ILE A 156 -5.92 -4.38 -5.73
C ILE A 156 -5.51 -4.91 -4.37
N GLU A 157 -4.49 -5.75 -4.38
CA GLU A 157 -3.83 -6.29 -3.20
C GLU A 157 -2.32 -6.03 -3.35
N ASN A 158 -1.68 -5.62 -2.26
CA ASN A 158 -0.25 -5.39 -2.23
C ASN A 158 0.36 -6.02 -0.97
N HIS A 159 1.50 -6.68 -1.17
CA HIS A 159 2.21 -7.43 -0.15
C HIS A 159 3.67 -6.96 -0.12
N HIS A 160 4.16 -6.56 1.04
CA HIS A 160 5.49 -6.00 1.24
C HIS A 160 6.25 -6.75 2.32
N LEU A 161 7.25 -7.54 1.92
CA LEU A 161 8.13 -8.22 2.85
C LEU A 161 9.40 -7.41 3.07
N GLN A 162 9.71 -7.12 4.32
CA GLN A 162 10.94 -6.49 4.77
C GLN A 162 11.58 -7.31 5.88
N GLU A 163 12.90 -7.42 5.82
CA GLU A 163 13.69 -8.06 6.86
C GLU A 163 14.27 -6.97 7.78
N THR A 164 14.19 -7.20 9.09
CA THR A 164 14.85 -6.36 10.08
C THR A 164 15.72 -7.20 11.01
N LEU A 165 16.85 -6.61 11.41
CA LEU A 165 17.78 -7.20 12.35
C LEU A 165 17.66 -6.48 13.68
N LYS A 166 17.31 -7.22 14.73
CA LYS A 166 17.28 -6.68 16.09
C LYS A 166 18.17 -7.49 17.00
N ARG A 167 19.06 -6.80 17.70
CA ARG A 167 19.91 -7.41 18.71
C ARG A 167 19.10 -7.74 19.96
N GLY A 168 19.31 -8.92 20.51
CA GLY A 168 18.72 -9.32 21.78
C GLY A 168 19.55 -10.36 22.51
N ILE A 169 19.03 -10.84 23.63
CA ILE A 169 19.66 -11.89 24.43
C ILE A 169 18.89 -13.17 24.18
N LYS A 170 19.58 -14.25 23.85
CA LYS A 170 19.01 -15.60 23.84
C LYS A 170 19.27 -16.25 25.20
N PRO A 171 18.23 -16.66 25.96
CA PRO A 171 18.41 -17.28 27.26
C PRO A 171 19.15 -18.61 27.16
N GLY A 172 19.99 -18.88 28.16
CA GLY A 172 20.88 -20.05 28.21
C GLY A 172 20.18 -21.41 28.30
N ALA A 173 18.89 -21.43 28.63
CA ALA A 173 18.13 -22.66 28.74
C ALA A 173 17.80 -23.30 27.38
N GLU A 174 17.95 -22.56 26.28
CA GLU A 174 17.54 -22.98 24.93
C GLU A 174 18.71 -23.08 23.95
N ILE A 175 19.94 -22.98 24.45
CA ILE A 175 21.17 -23.35 23.73
C ILE A 175 21.46 -24.83 24.02
N ASN A 176 20.83 -25.71 23.23
CA ASN A 176 21.19 -27.12 23.13
C ASN A 176 21.54 -27.45 21.67
#